data_AF-A0A369SJE6-F1
#
_entry.id   AF-A0A369SJE6-F1
#
_cell.length_a   1.000
_cell.length_b   1.000
_cell.length_c   1.000
_cell.angle_alpha   90.00
_cell.angle_beta   90.00
_cell.angle_gamma   90.00
#
_symmetry.space_group_name_H-M   'P 1'
#
loop_
_entity.id
_entity.type
_entity.pdbx_description
1 polymer ?
#
loop_
_entity_poly.entity_id
_entity_poly.type
_entity_poly.pdbx_seq_one_letter_code
_entity_poly.pdbx_strand_id
1 'polypeptide(L)'
;MEDPAAVRSNAKGLLLDANNDDEIHMESTEMILIETTNESNTDRTQSKIPFRQRVEGLYKNYCGVAEWGNFITLVIMILGIILVEIFKHIHPKVYYQIFRIIRAIGVFGLSGGITNWLAVKMLFDKIPGLIGSGVIRNQFIEIRNCVKMVVLDTFFEPSSMMEYLNGKQDDWLQQLDIDSKIDGVLKSQAADEIVDKQLSLMMSRPEGMMLSFMGMSVNVLKPTILPFIHGLGPTVSSVLSKNIQTSEFINPENIRKQVDELLSVKLEEMTATRVKALVEHMIRKHLGWLVVWGNVFGALIGIICEVSSVFK
;
A
#
# COMPACT_ATOMS: atom_id res chain seq x y z
N MET A 1 -46.98 1.81 -55.60
CA MET A 1 -46.13 0.65 -55.93
C MET A 1 -44.70 1.18 -55.95
N GLU A 2 -44.04 1.14 -54.81
CA GLU A 2 -42.61 1.43 -54.70
C GLU A 2 -41.85 0.09 -54.66
N ASP A 3 -40.75 0.06 -55.39
CA ASP A 3 -39.96 -1.12 -55.73
C ASP A 3 -39.21 -1.69 -54.51
N PRO A 4 -39.42 -2.97 -54.12
CA PRO A 4 -38.76 -3.60 -52.98
C PRO A 4 -37.23 -3.76 -53.14
N ALA A 5 -36.65 -3.46 -54.31
CA ALA A 5 -35.20 -3.46 -54.52
C ALA A 5 -34.48 -2.26 -53.87
N ALA A 6 -35.14 -1.10 -53.73
CA ALA A 6 -34.50 0.11 -53.19
C ALA A 6 -34.30 0.06 -51.66
N VAL A 7 -35.19 -0.63 -50.92
CA VAL A 7 -35.10 -0.76 -49.46
C VAL A 7 -33.97 -1.71 -49.04
N ARG A 8 -33.64 -2.70 -49.88
CA ARG A 8 -32.63 -3.72 -49.56
C ARG A 8 -31.18 -3.25 -49.73
N SER A 9 -30.95 -2.24 -50.58
CA SER A 9 -29.64 -1.61 -50.76
C SER A 9 -29.25 -0.75 -49.56
N ASN A 10 -30.21 -0.01 -48.97
CA ASN A 10 -29.95 0.86 -47.83
C ASN A 10 -29.69 0.08 -46.52
N ALA A 11 -30.32 -1.09 -46.35
CA ALA A 11 -30.09 -1.94 -45.18
C ALA A 11 -28.71 -2.62 -45.18
N LYS A 12 -28.10 -2.84 -46.36
CA LYS A 12 -26.77 -3.46 -46.47
C LYS A 12 -25.63 -2.45 -46.28
N GLY A 13 -25.85 -1.18 -46.63
CA GLY A 13 -24.91 -0.09 -46.31
C GLY A 13 -24.86 0.23 -44.83
N LEU A 14 -26.01 0.19 -44.13
CA LEU A 14 -26.08 0.52 -42.69
C LEU A 14 -25.54 -0.59 -41.77
N LEU A 15 -25.43 -1.83 -42.26
CA LEU A 15 -24.88 -2.96 -41.49
C LEU A 15 -23.37 -3.18 -41.70
N LEU A 16 -22.75 -2.48 -42.65
CA LEU A 16 -21.30 -2.59 -42.90
C LEU A 16 -20.48 -1.54 -42.13
N ASP A 17 -21.09 -0.46 -41.64
CA ASP A 17 -20.41 0.54 -40.80
C ASP A 17 -20.53 0.24 -39.29
N ALA A 18 -21.42 -0.67 -38.87
CA ALA A 18 -21.65 -0.96 -37.45
C ALA A 18 -20.80 -2.13 -36.90
N ASN A 19 -20.07 -2.86 -37.75
CA ASN A 19 -19.42 -4.11 -37.35
C ASN A 19 -17.90 -3.99 -37.15
N ASN A 20 -17.29 -2.86 -37.48
CA ASN A 20 -15.83 -2.70 -37.43
C ASN A 20 -15.35 -1.99 -36.15
N ASP A 21 -16.18 -1.12 -35.56
CA ASP A 21 -15.84 -0.42 -34.32
C ASP A 21 -16.09 -1.29 -33.07
N ASP A 22 -17.14 -2.13 -33.09
CA ASP A 22 -17.46 -3.03 -31.97
C ASP A 22 -16.48 -4.20 -31.86
N GLU A 23 -15.93 -4.70 -32.97
CA GLU A 23 -14.95 -5.81 -32.96
C GLU A 23 -13.58 -5.33 -32.41
N ILE A 24 -13.15 -4.11 -32.75
CA ILE A 24 -11.92 -3.50 -32.21
C ILE A 24 -12.09 -3.14 -30.73
N HIS A 25 -13.27 -2.66 -30.32
CA HIS A 25 -13.55 -2.41 -28.91
C HIS A 25 -13.67 -3.70 -28.10
N MET A 26 -14.19 -4.79 -28.65
CA MET A 26 -14.32 -6.07 -27.94
C MET A 26 -12.96 -6.77 -27.79
N GLU A 27 -12.09 -6.74 -28.81
CA GLU A 27 -10.74 -7.30 -28.75
C GLU A 27 -9.82 -6.49 -27.81
N SER A 28 -9.93 -5.15 -27.82
CA SER A 28 -9.24 -4.28 -26.86
C SER A 28 -9.75 -4.48 -25.43
N THR A 29 -11.06 -4.66 -25.26
CA THR A 29 -11.66 -4.91 -23.93
C THR A 29 -11.26 -6.28 -23.39
N GLU A 30 -11.25 -7.33 -24.23
CA GLU A 30 -10.74 -8.65 -23.84
C GLU A 30 -9.24 -8.62 -23.54
N MET A 31 -8.43 -7.91 -24.33
CA MET A 31 -6.99 -7.77 -24.07
C MET A 31 -6.72 -7.06 -22.74
N ILE A 32 -7.46 -5.99 -22.44
CA ILE A 32 -7.39 -5.27 -21.15
C ILE A 32 -7.92 -6.15 -20.00
N LEU A 33 -8.97 -6.95 -20.23
CA LEU A 33 -9.47 -7.89 -19.21
C LEU A 33 -8.48 -9.02 -18.95
N ILE A 34 -7.80 -9.52 -19.98
CA ILE A 34 -6.78 -10.58 -19.88
C ILE A 34 -5.51 -10.02 -19.21
N GLU A 35 -5.12 -8.79 -19.51
CA GLU A 35 -3.96 -8.14 -18.89
C GLU A 35 -4.22 -7.80 -17.41
N THR A 36 -5.40 -7.26 -17.08
CA THR A 36 -5.80 -7.00 -15.67
C THR A 36 -6.05 -8.28 -14.87
N THR A 37 -6.57 -9.35 -15.51
CA THR A 37 -6.68 -10.66 -14.86
C THR A 37 -5.32 -11.34 -14.69
N ASN A 38 -4.36 -11.16 -15.60
CA ASN A 38 -2.99 -11.65 -15.43
C ASN A 38 -2.19 -10.85 -14.39
N GLU A 39 -2.31 -9.52 -14.34
CA GLU A 39 -1.70 -8.70 -13.28
C GLU A 39 -2.29 -9.07 -11.92
N SER A 40 -3.62 -9.18 -11.81
CA SER A 40 -4.27 -9.59 -10.56
C SER A 40 -3.98 -11.05 -10.16
N ASN A 41 -3.80 -11.97 -11.12
CA ASN A 41 -3.34 -13.34 -10.81
C ASN A 41 -1.86 -13.38 -10.42
N THR A 42 -1.02 -12.53 -11.01
CA THR A 42 0.40 -12.39 -10.65
C THR A 42 0.54 -11.82 -9.24
N ASP A 43 -0.27 -10.83 -8.87
CA ASP A 43 -0.31 -10.27 -7.52
C ASP A 43 -0.94 -11.23 -6.49
N ARG A 44 -1.99 -11.97 -6.87
CA ARG A 44 -2.59 -13.00 -6.01
C ARG A 44 -1.69 -14.21 -5.80
N THR A 45 -0.87 -14.58 -6.78
CA THR A 45 0.15 -15.63 -6.61
C THR A 45 1.34 -15.13 -5.80
N GLN A 46 1.76 -13.86 -5.95
CA GLN A 46 2.76 -13.23 -5.09
C GLN A 46 2.31 -13.00 -3.64
N SER A 47 1.01 -12.91 -3.38
CA SER A 47 0.42 -12.79 -2.04
C SER A 47 0.61 -14.06 -1.19
N LYS A 48 0.66 -15.24 -1.81
CA LYS A 48 0.84 -16.53 -1.12
C LYS A 48 2.30 -16.87 -0.79
N ILE A 49 3.26 -16.13 -1.34
CA ILE A 49 4.68 -16.34 -1.11
C ILE A 49 5.06 -15.64 0.20
N PRO A 50 5.70 -16.34 1.18
CA PRO A 50 6.15 -15.69 2.40
C PRO A 50 7.05 -14.50 2.04
N PHE A 51 6.81 -13.34 2.66
CA PHE A 51 7.48 -12.06 2.38
C PHE A 51 8.99 -12.21 2.16
N ARG A 52 9.64 -13.09 2.93
CA ARG A 52 11.06 -13.43 2.81
C ARG A 52 11.46 -13.95 1.42
N GLN A 53 10.71 -14.87 0.83
CA GLN A 53 11.01 -15.47 -0.48
C GLN A 53 10.82 -14.47 -1.62
N ARG A 54 9.81 -13.59 -1.49
CA ARG A 54 9.56 -12.51 -2.44
C ARG A 54 10.72 -11.51 -2.47
N VAL A 55 11.29 -11.22 -1.30
CA VAL A 55 12.48 -10.36 -1.15
C VAL A 55 13.75 -11.05 -1.69
N GLU A 56 13.94 -12.35 -1.44
CA GLU A 56 15.09 -13.13 -1.94
C GLU A 56 15.09 -13.27 -3.48
N GLY A 57 13.92 -13.43 -4.12
CA GLY A 57 13.80 -13.46 -5.58
C GLY A 57 14.19 -12.13 -6.25
N LEU A 58 13.84 -11.00 -5.62
CA LEU A 58 14.19 -9.66 -6.09
C LEU A 58 15.68 -9.35 -5.90
N TYR A 59 16.32 -9.87 -4.84
CA TYR A 59 17.76 -9.70 -4.59
C TYR A 59 18.62 -10.11 -5.80
N LYS A 60 18.20 -11.16 -6.51
CA LYS A 60 18.97 -11.78 -7.60
C LYS A 60 18.90 -10.99 -8.92
N ASN A 61 17.81 -10.26 -9.16
CA ASN A 61 17.61 -9.56 -10.44
C ASN A 61 18.31 -8.18 -10.50
N TYR A 62 18.53 -7.52 -9.36
CA TYR A 62 19.04 -6.14 -9.33
C TYR A 62 20.54 -6.02 -9.02
N CYS A 63 21.16 -7.04 -8.44
CA CYS A 63 22.62 -7.15 -8.39
C CYS A 63 23.23 -6.98 -9.80
N GLY A 64 22.52 -7.45 -10.83
CA GLY A 64 22.96 -7.39 -12.22
C GLY A 64 23.40 -6.01 -12.68
N VAL A 65 22.59 -4.94 -12.55
CA VAL A 65 22.91 -3.65 -13.21
C VAL A 65 24.21 -3.02 -12.67
N ALA A 66 24.39 -3.03 -11.34
CA ALA A 66 25.60 -2.53 -10.70
C ALA A 66 26.82 -3.42 -10.99
N GLU A 67 26.64 -4.74 -10.98
CA GLU A 67 27.69 -5.70 -11.28
C GLU A 67 28.15 -5.64 -12.74
N TRP A 68 27.21 -5.49 -13.69
CA TRP A 68 27.50 -5.28 -15.11
C TRP A 68 28.30 -4.00 -15.34
N GLY A 69 27.95 -2.90 -14.66
CA GLY A 69 28.71 -1.66 -14.73
C GLY A 69 30.18 -1.83 -14.31
N ASN A 70 30.40 -2.47 -13.16
CA ASN A 70 31.75 -2.77 -12.66
C ASN A 70 32.49 -3.79 -13.54
N PHE A 71 31.79 -4.77 -14.10
CA PHE A 71 32.39 -5.75 -14.99
C PHE A 71 32.86 -5.10 -16.30
N ILE A 72 32.04 -4.23 -16.89
CA ILE A 72 32.40 -3.49 -18.11
C ILE A 72 33.63 -2.60 -17.87
N THR A 73 33.65 -1.83 -16.78
CA THR A 73 34.81 -0.98 -16.47
C THR A 73 36.07 -1.78 -16.14
N LEU A 74 35.93 -2.96 -15.53
CA LEU A 74 37.03 -3.90 -15.31
C LEU A 74 37.60 -4.44 -16.63
N VAL A 75 36.75 -4.82 -17.58
CA VAL A 75 37.19 -5.25 -18.92
C VAL A 75 37.91 -4.12 -19.64
N ILE A 76 37.36 -2.91 -19.62
CA ILE A 76 37.98 -1.71 -20.22
C ILE A 76 39.35 -1.44 -19.57
N MET A 77 39.46 -1.57 -18.25
CA MET A 77 40.72 -1.41 -17.53
C MET A 77 41.76 -2.43 -17.98
N ILE A 78 41.41 -3.72 -18.01
CA ILE A 78 42.34 -4.80 -18.41
C ILE A 78 42.79 -4.59 -19.85
N LEU A 79 41.85 -4.33 -20.78
CA LEU A 79 42.17 -4.04 -22.17
C LEU A 79 43.06 -2.81 -22.30
N GLY A 80 42.77 -1.73 -21.55
CA GLY A 80 43.57 -0.51 -21.53
C GLY A 80 45.00 -0.77 -21.04
N ILE A 81 45.20 -1.56 -19.98
CA ILE A 81 46.53 -1.92 -19.47
C ILE A 81 47.29 -2.75 -20.51
N ILE A 82 46.66 -3.78 -21.08
CA ILE A 82 47.28 -4.66 -22.08
C ILE A 82 47.68 -3.86 -23.33
N LEU A 83 46.79 -3.02 -23.85
CA LEU A 83 47.04 -2.21 -25.05
C LEU A 83 48.16 -1.19 -24.81
N VAL A 84 48.21 -0.56 -23.64
CA VAL A 84 49.31 0.36 -23.29
C VAL A 84 50.65 -0.37 -23.26
N GLU A 85 50.72 -1.58 -22.71
CA GLU A 85 51.97 -2.33 -22.61
C GLU A 85 52.47 -2.84 -23.97
N ILE A 86 51.56 -3.35 -24.82
CA ILE A 86 51.91 -3.85 -26.17
C ILE A 86 52.39 -2.71 -27.09
N PHE A 87 51.69 -1.57 -27.08
CA PHE A 87 51.95 -0.46 -28.00
C PHE A 87 52.93 0.58 -27.45
N LYS A 88 53.59 0.30 -26.33
CA LYS A 88 54.57 1.19 -25.70
C LYS A 88 55.75 1.54 -26.62
N HIS A 89 56.13 0.62 -27.53
CA HIS A 89 57.31 0.76 -28.40
C HIS A 89 56.95 0.96 -29.89
N ILE A 90 55.67 1.05 -30.23
CA ILE A 90 55.22 1.17 -31.62
C ILE A 90 54.94 2.65 -31.95
N HIS A 91 55.59 3.17 -32.99
CA HIS A 91 55.25 4.48 -33.58
C HIS A 91 54.04 4.32 -34.51
N PRO A 92 53.02 5.22 -34.55
CA PRO A 92 53.01 6.60 -34.05
C PRO A 92 52.45 6.81 -32.63
N LYS A 93 52.92 7.89 -31.97
CA LYS A 93 52.59 8.28 -30.58
C LYS A 93 51.11 8.53 -30.29
N VAL A 94 50.30 8.73 -31.33
CA VAL A 94 48.85 8.99 -31.23
C VAL A 94 48.11 7.79 -30.63
N TYR A 95 48.44 6.57 -31.05
CA TYR A 95 47.78 5.36 -30.52
C TYR A 95 48.07 5.15 -29.04
N TYR A 96 49.31 5.41 -28.62
CA TYR A 96 49.71 5.33 -27.21
C TYR A 96 48.90 6.29 -26.32
N GLN A 97 48.62 7.51 -26.78
CA GLN A 97 47.78 8.46 -26.04
C GLN A 97 46.33 7.98 -25.89
N ILE A 98 45.75 7.43 -26.96
CA ILE A 98 44.38 6.89 -26.92
C ILE A 98 44.28 5.71 -25.93
N PHE A 99 45.26 4.80 -25.95
CA PHE A 99 45.28 3.67 -25.02
C PHE A 99 45.48 4.10 -23.56
N ARG A 100 46.26 5.15 -23.32
CA ARG A 100 46.37 5.76 -21.97
C ARG A 100 45.04 6.30 -21.47
N ILE A 101 44.24 6.93 -22.33
CA ILE A 101 42.90 7.42 -21.99
C ILE A 101 41.97 6.23 -21.67
N ILE A 102 41.99 5.18 -22.47
CA ILE A 102 41.19 3.96 -22.23
C ILE A 102 41.56 3.31 -20.88
N ARG A 103 42.86 3.24 -20.55
CA ARG A 103 43.33 2.76 -19.25
C ARG A 103 42.82 3.66 -18.11
N ALA A 104 42.90 4.98 -18.26
CA ALA A 104 42.42 5.91 -17.25
C ALA A 104 40.90 5.79 -17.03
N ILE A 105 40.12 5.70 -18.11
CA ILE A 105 38.68 5.42 -18.07
C ILE A 105 38.39 4.16 -17.24
N GLY A 106 39.10 3.07 -17.53
CA GLY A 106 38.91 1.80 -16.84
C GLY A 106 39.27 1.88 -15.35
N VAL A 107 40.42 2.43 -15.00
CA VAL A 107 40.89 2.51 -13.59
C VAL A 107 40.01 3.43 -12.76
N PHE A 108 39.74 4.65 -13.24
CA PHE A 108 38.93 5.60 -12.48
C PHE A 108 37.45 5.21 -12.48
N GLY A 109 36.93 4.68 -13.59
CA GLY A 109 35.58 4.14 -13.66
C GLY A 109 35.37 2.99 -12.69
N LEU A 110 36.25 1.98 -12.71
CA LEU A 110 36.18 0.83 -11.81
C LEU A 110 36.30 1.24 -10.34
N SER A 111 37.20 2.18 -10.01
CA SER A 111 37.35 2.70 -8.65
C SER A 111 36.05 3.38 -8.15
N GLY A 112 35.45 4.23 -9.00
CA GLY A 112 34.18 4.88 -8.68
C GLY A 112 33.02 3.88 -8.52
N GLY A 113 32.94 2.89 -9.41
CA GLY A 113 31.96 1.82 -9.35
C GLY A 113 32.10 0.93 -8.11
N ILE A 114 33.30 0.43 -7.82
CA ILE A 114 33.57 -0.42 -6.64
C ILE A 114 33.30 0.34 -5.34
N THR A 115 33.76 1.60 -5.23
CA THR A 115 33.57 2.40 -4.02
C THR A 115 32.08 2.62 -3.75
N ASN A 116 31.32 2.94 -4.80
CA ASN A 116 29.89 3.12 -4.65
C ASN A 116 29.15 1.81 -4.36
N TRP A 117 29.54 0.71 -4.99
CA TRP A 117 29.01 -0.63 -4.68
C TRP A 117 29.25 -1.00 -3.21
N LEU A 118 30.46 -0.72 -2.70
CA LEU A 118 30.80 -0.91 -1.30
C LEU A 118 29.94 -0.04 -0.38
N ALA A 119 29.69 1.22 -0.74
CA ALA A 119 28.82 2.11 0.02
C ALA A 119 27.38 1.58 0.11
N VAL A 120 26.81 1.11 -1.00
CA VAL A 120 25.49 0.47 -1.02
C VAL A 120 25.49 -0.78 -0.12
N LYS A 121 26.53 -1.62 -0.21
CA LYS A 121 26.65 -2.81 0.64
C LYS A 121 26.78 -2.46 2.12
N MET A 122 27.55 -1.43 2.44
CA MET A 122 27.77 -0.92 3.80
C MET A 122 26.51 -0.31 4.41
N LEU A 123 25.61 0.23 3.60
CA LEU A 123 24.34 0.81 4.07
C LEU A 123 23.38 -0.28 4.61
N PHE A 124 23.38 -1.46 3.98
CA PHE A 124 22.48 -2.57 4.31
C PHE A 124 23.10 -3.64 5.22
N ASP A 125 24.41 -3.90 5.08
CA ASP A 125 25.11 -4.98 5.75
C ASP A 125 26.29 -4.48 6.59
N LYS A 126 26.49 -5.14 7.72
CA LYS A 126 27.62 -4.87 8.61
C LYS A 126 28.85 -5.60 8.06
N ILE A 127 29.87 -4.84 7.70
CA ILE A 127 31.12 -5.36 7.13
C ILE A 127 32.18 -5.31 8.24
N PRO A 128 32.87 -6.41 8.55
CA PRO A 128 33.91 -6.41 9.59
C PRO A 128 35.05 -5.46 9.17
N GLY A 129 35.44 -4.56 10.07
CA GLY A 129 36.54 -3.60 9.86
C GLY A 129 36.15 -2.22 9.31
N LEU A 130 34.88 -2.00 8.90
CA LEU A 130 34.39 -0.69 8.44
C LEU A 130 33.46 -0.04 9.48
N ILE A 131 33.93 1.05 10.10
CA ILE A 131 33.16 1.85 11.06
C ILE A 131 32.02 2.55 10.32
N GLY A 132 30.80 2.46 10.86
CA GLY A 132 29.59 3.00 10.22
C GLY A 132 28.87 2.03 9.28
N SER A 133 29.29 0.77 9.20
CA SER A 133 28.58 -0.23 8.39
C SER A 133 27.30 -0.74 9.06
N GLY A 134 26.31 -1.09 8.24
CA GLY A 134 25.00 -1.56 8.66
C GLY A 134 24.07 -0.48 9.19
N VAL A 135 24.11 0.75 8.64
CA VAL A 135 23.32 1.90 9.13
C VAL A 135 21.84 1.55 9.29
N ILE A 136 21.21 0.95 8.26
CA ILE A 136 19.78 0.56 8.30
C ILE A 136 19.51 -0.49 9.37
N ARG A 137 20.39 -1.49 9.49
CA ARG A 137 20.23 -2.56 10.48
C ARG A 137 20.37 -2.03 11.90
N ASN A 138 21.25 -1.04 12.11
CA ASN A 138 21.48 -0.44 13.42
C ASN A 138 20.35 0.53 13.81
N GLN A 139 19.74 1.21 12.84
CA GLN A 139 18.66 2.20 13.07
C GLN A 139 17.25 1.64 12.84
N PHE A 140 17.07 0.32 13.00
CA PHE A 140 15.78 -0.32 12.71
C PHE A 140 14.66 0.15 13.66
N ILE A 141 15.01 0.59 14.88
CA ILE A 141 14.08 1.11 15.88
C ILE A 141 13.55 2.47 15.43
N GLU A 142 14.42 3.38 14.96
CA GLU A 142 13.97 4.67 14.42
C GLU A 142 13.11 4.47 13.17
N ILE A 143 13.50 3.55 12.27
CA ILE A 143 12.74 3.29 11.05
C ILE A 143 11.34 2.75 11.37
N ARG A 144 11.18 1.78 12.29
CA ARG A 144 9.84 1.29 12.65
C ARG A 144 8.98 2.38 13.30
N ASN A 145 9.59 3.25 14.11
CA ASN A 145 8.87 4.36 14.74
C ASN A 145 8.43 5.39 13.69
N CYS A 146 9.27 5.66 12.68
CA CYS A 146 8.91 6.51 11.56
C CYS A 146 7.74 5.93 10.77
N VAL A 147 7.74 4.63 10.47
CA VAL A 147 6.61 3.96 9.81
C VAL A 147 5.33 4.08 10.65
N LYS A 148 5.42 3.85 11.97
CA LYS A 148 4.29 4.01 12.90
C LYS A 148 3.68 5.41 12.80
N MET A 149 4.54 6.43 12.89
CA MET A 149 4.16 7.83 12.84
C MET A 149 3.48 8.16 11.50
N VAL A 150 4.09 7.76 10.39
CA VAL A 150 3.51 7.97 9.04
C VAL A 150 2.13 7.34 8.93
N VAL A 151 1.94 6.10 9.42
CA VAL A 151 0.63 5.43 9.36
C VAL A 151 -0.41 6.18 10.19
N LEU A 152 -0.06 6.55 11.43
CA LEU A 152 -0.99 7.22 12.33
C LEU A 152 -1.36 8.62 11.86
N ASP A 153 -0.40 9.37 11.35
CA ASP A 153 -0.61 10.76 10.97
C ASP A 153 -1.19 10.88 9.55
N THR A 154 -1.00 9.89 8.67
CA THR A 154 -1.56 9.93 7.30
C THR A 154 -2.92 9.25 7.21
N PHE A 155 -3.11 8.10 7.87
CA PHE A 155 -4.33 7.31 7.72
C PHE A 155 -5.29 7.41 8.92
N PHE A 156 -4.75 7.70 10.11
CA PHE A 156 -5.55 7.77 11.34
C PHE A 156 -5.55 9.18 11.94
N GLU A 157 -5.36 10.20 11.11
CA GLU A 157 -5.57 11.59 11.51
C GLU A 157 -7.06 11.79 11.87
N PRO A 158 -7.39 12.44 13.00
CA PRO A 158 -8.78 12.61 13.43
C PRO A 158 -9.67 13.27 12.37
N SER A 159 -9.12 14.22 11.61
CA SER A 159 -9.78 14.92 10.51
C SER A 159 -10.17 13.97 9.37
N SER A 160 -9.19 13.23 8.84
CA SER A 160 -9.39 12.25 7.76
C SER A 160 -10.33 11.11 8.16
N MET A 161 -10.24 10.67 9.42
CA MET A 161 -11.11 9.62 9.95
C MET A 161 -12.56 10.09 10.05
N MET A 162 -12.80 11.32 10.51
CA MET A 162 -14.15 11.89 10.58
C MET A 162 -14.75 12.08 9.20
N GLU A 163 -13.97 12.54 8.22
CA GLU A 163 -14.42 12.66 6.83
C GLU A 163 -14.82 11.30 6.25
N TYR A 164 -13.99 10.27 6.45
CA TYR A 164 -14.28 8.91 6.00
C TYR A 164 -15.51 8.30 6.69
N LEU A 165 -15.62 8.43 8.01
CA LEU A 165 -16.74 7.89 8.80
C LEU A 165 -18.06 8.56 8.44
N ASN A 166 -18.06 9.88 8.25
CA ASN A 166 -19.26 10.62 7.84
C ASN A 166 -19.67 10.27 6.40
N GLY A 167 -18.72 10.10 5.48
CA GLY A 167 -19.00 9.69 4.10
C GLY A 167 -19.57 8.27 3.98
N LYS A 168 -19.36 7.41 4.98
CA LYS A 168 -19.85 6.03 5.02
C LYS A 168 -20.97 5.78 6.02
N GLN A 169 -21.48 6.80 6.69
CA GLN A 169 -22.46 6.66 7.76
C GLN A 169 -23.70 5.86 7.33
N ASP A 170 -24.26 6.13 6.16
CA ASP A 170 -25.45 5.42 5.65
C ASP A 170 -25.19 3.93 5.41
N ASP A 171 -24.00 3.57 4.94
CA ASP A 171 -23.58 2.19 4.64
C ASP A 171 -23.37 1.40 5.95
N TRP A 172 -22.77 2.04 6.98
CA TRP A 172 -22.62 1.46 8.31
C TRP A 172 -23.97 1.27 9.02
N LEU A 173 -24.86 2.26 8.95
CA LEU A 173 -26.19 2.19 9.56
C LEU A 173 -27.04 1.08 8.94
N GLN A 174 -26.91 0.83 7.63
CA GLN A 174 -27.58 -0.28 6.96
C GLN A 174 -27.00 -1.65 7.36
N GLN A 175 -25.68 -1.79 7.52
CA GLN A 175 -25.07 -3.06 7.94
C GLN A 175 -25.34 -3.42 9.41
N LEU A 176 -25.55 -2.44 10.28
CA LEU A 176 -25.76 -2.66 11.71
C LEU A 176 -27.15 -3.25 12.06
N ASP A 177 -28.08 -3.31 11.09
CA ASP A 177 -29.47 -3.78 11.24
C ASP A 177 -30.06 -3.38 12.61
N ILE A 178 -30.07 -2.05 12.81
CA ILE A 178 -30.46 -1.41 14.06
C ILE A 178 -31.89 -1.82 14.44
N ASP A 179 -32.75 -2.04 13.43
CA ASP A 179 -34.10 -2.55 13.58
C ASP A 179 -34.13 -3.90 14.30
N SER A 180 -33.32 -4.88 13.85
CA SER A 180 -33.28 -6.21 14.46
C SER A 180 -32.75 -6.19 15.90
N LYS A 181 -31.75 -5.34 16.18
CA LYS A 181 -31.16 -5.22 17.53
C LYS A 181 -32.12 -4.56 18.50
N ILE A 182 -32.81 -3.49 18.08
CA ILE A 182 -33.81 -2.82 18.92
C ILE A 182 -34.99 -3.74 19.17
N ASP A 183 -35.49 -4.43 18.14
CA ASP A 183 -36.56 -5.41 18.29
C ASP A 183 -36.17 -6.57 19.22
N GLY A 184 -34.94 -7.07 19.11
CA GLY A 184 -34.38 -8.08 20.00
C GLY A 184 -34.27 -7.62 21.46
N VAL A 185 -33.89 -6.35 21.69
CA VAL A 185 -33.83 -5.76 23.04
C VAL A 185 -35.24 -5.54 23.60
N LEU A 186 -36.17 -5.03 22.81
CA LEU A 186 -37.55 -4.77 23.23
C LEU A 186 -38.33 -6.06 23.53
N LYS A 187 -37.98 -7.17 22.87
CA LYS A 187 -38.53 -8.52 23.13
C LYS A 187 -37.74 -9.32 24.16
N SER A 188 -36.69 -8.75 24.74
CA SER A 188 -35.85 -9.45 25.70
C SER A 188 -36.49 -9.50 27.09
N GLN A 189 -36.09 -10.49 27.89
CA GLN A 189 -36.45 -10.61 29.30
C GLN A 189 -36.13 -9.33 30.10
N ALA A 190 -35.10 -8.59 29.71
CA ALA A 190 -34.73 -7.33 30.37
C ALA A 190 -35.78 -6.23 30.14
N ALA A 191 -36.41 -6.18 28.96
CA ALA A 191 -37.50 -5.23 28.70
C ALA A 191 -38.74 -5.58 29.54
N ASP A 192 -39.07 -6.87 29.62
CA ASP A 192 -40.19 -7.37 30.44
C ASP A 192 -40.00 -7.03 31.93
N GLU A 193 -38.77 -7.17 32.45
CA GLU A 193 -38.44 -6.81 33.83
C GLU A 193 -38.54 -5.30 34.08
N ILE A 194 -38.14 -4.46 33.12
CA ILE A 194 -38.31 -3.00 33.22
C ILE A 194 -39.79 -2.64 33.24
N VAL A 195 -40.61 -3.26 32.39
CA VAL A 195 -42.06 -3.05 32.35
C VAL A 195 -42.68 -3.48 33.68
N ASP A 196 -42.34 -4.64 34.22
CA ASP A 196 -42.84 -5.13 35.50
C ASP A 196 -42.47 -4.20 36.66
N LYS A 197 -41.21 -3.76 36.70
CA LYS A 197 -40.72 -2.82 37.70
C LYS A 197 -41.45 -1.49 37.62
N GLN A 198 -41.70 -0.98 36.41
CA GLN A 198 -42.34 0.32 36.27
C GLN A 198 -43.85 0.27 36.52
N LEU A 199 -44.49 -0.85 36.16
CA LEU A 199 -45.90 -1.07 36.44
C LEU A 199 -46.16 -1.29 37.93
N SER A 200 -45.29 -2.03 38.63
CA SER A 200 -45.34 -2.17 40.10
C SER A 200 -45.09 -0.84 40.82
N LEU A 201 -44.15 -0.02 40.36
CA LEU A 201 -43.94 1.33 40.89
C LEU A 201 -45.15 2.23 40.65
N MET A 202 -45.78 2.17 39.48
CA MET A 202 -47.01 2.92 39.19
C MET A 202 -48.16 2.51 40.12
N MET A 203 -48.30 1.22 40.41
CA MET A 203 -49.32 0.68 41.32
C MET A 203 -49.12 1.09 42.78
N SER A 204 -47.89 1.43 43.17
CA SER A 204 -47.58 1.99 44.48
C SER A 204 -47.95 3.49 44.63
N ARG A 205 -48.29 4.18 43.54
CA ARG A 205 -48.66 5.60 43.53
C ARG A 205 -50.18 5.81 43.66
N PRO A 206 -50.66 7.00 44.06
CA PRO A 206 -52.08 7.30 44.21
C PRO A 206 -52.93 6.96 42.99
N GLU A 207 -52.38 7.17 41.78
CA GLU A 207 -53.03 6.87 40.51
C GLU A 207 -53.17 5.36 40.28
N GLY A 208 -52.17 4.58 40.68
CA GLY A 208 -52.18 3.12 40.60
C GLY A 208 -53.11 2.46 41.62
N MET A 209 -53.26 3.06 42.80
CA MET A 209 -54.27 2.63 43.78
C MET A 209 -55.69 2.85 43.24
N MET A 210 -55.96 3.99 42.60
CA MET A 210 -57.25 4.24 41.94
C MET A 210 -57.54 3.22 40.82
N LEU A 211 -56.53 2.89 40.01
CA LEU A 211 -56.62 1.85 38.97
C LEU A 211 -56.86 0.46 39.56
N SER A 212 -56.22 0.15 40.69
CA SER A 212 -56.44 -1.11 41.43
C SER A 212 -57.89 -1.23 41.91
N PHE A 213 -58.49 -0.14 42.40
CA PHE A 213 -59.90 -0.09 42.79
C PHE A 213 -60.87 -0.28 41.61
N MET A 214 -60.45 0.06 40.38
CA MET A 214 -61.18 -0.22 39.15
C MET A 214 -60.96 -1.66 38.62
N GLY A 215 -60.24 -2.51 39.37
CA GLY A 215 -59.95 -3.90 38.99
C GLY A 215 -58.80 -4.05 37.99
N MET A 216 -58.09 -2.97 37.67
CA MET A 216 -56.92 -2.99 36.80
C MET A 216 -55.67 -3.31 37.63
N SER A 217 -55.16 -4.53 37.52
CA SER A 217 -53.93 -4.98 38.17
C SER A 217 -52.75 -5.05 37.19
N VAL A 218 -51.53 -5.14 37.73
CA VAL A 218 -50.27 -5.33 36.95
C VAL A 218 -50.42 -6.44 35.90
N ASN A 219 -51.06 -7.55 36.28
CA ASN A 219 -51.25 -8.72 35.42
C ASN A 219 -52.22 -8.49 34.26
N VAL A 220 -53.10 -7.47 34.35
CA VAL A 220 -54.06 -7.10 33.30
C VAL A 220 -53.48 -6.01 32.39
N LEU A 221 -52.70 -5.08 32.95
CA LEU A 221 -52.07 -4.01 32.17
C LEU A 221 -50.88 -4.52 31.34
N LYS A 222 -50.07 -5.43 31.90
CA LYS A 222 -48.87 -5.97 31.24
C LYS A 222 -49.12 -6.52 29.82
N PRO A 223 -50.10 -7.42 29.57
CA PRO A 223 -50.34 -7.96 28.22
C PRO A 223 -50.86 -6.90 27.23
N THR A 224 -51.35 -5.77 27.72
CA THR A 224 -51.81 -4.65 26.88
C THR A 224 -50.67 -3.68 26.53
N ILE A 225 -49.73 -3.47 27.46
CA ILE A 225 -48.61 -2.53 27.30
C ILE A 225 -47.47 -3.14 26.48
N LEU A 226 -47.21 -4.45 26.62
CA LEU A 226 -46.17 -5.16 25.86
C LEU A 226 -46.26 -4.99 24.34
N PRO A 227 -47.42 -5.21 23.68
CA PRO A 227 -47.53 -5.00 22.23
C PRO A 227 -47.38 -3.52 21.82
N PHE A 228 -47.73 -2.58 22.69
CA PHE A 228 -47.48 -1.15 22.44
C PHE A 228 -45.97 -0.85 22.44
N ILE A 229 -45.22 -1.39 23.41
CA ILE A 229 -43.76 -1.25 23.50
C ILE A 229 -43.06 -1.92 22.31
N HIS A 230 -43.50 -3.11 21.90
CA HIS A 230 -42.98 -3.76 20.69
C HIS A 230 -43.28 -2.93 19.43
N GLY A 231 -44.46 -2.31 19.35
CA GLY A 231 -44.84 -1.40 18.26
C GLY A 231 -44.03 -0.10 18.20
N LEU A 232 -43.34 0.29 19.28
CA LEU A 232 -42.44 1.45 19.29
C LEU A 232 -41.10 1.17 18.64
N GLY A 233 -40.72 -0.10 18.44
CA GLY A 233 -39.42 -0.49 17.86
C GLY A 233 -39.07 0.24 16.56
N PRO A 234 -39.95 0.24 15.53
CA PRO A 234 -39.69 0.94 14.27
C PRO A 234 -39.55 2.46 14.44
N THR A 235 -40.32 3.06 15.34
CA THR A 235 -40.27 4.50 15.62
C THR A 235 -38.97 4.87 16.33
N VAL A 236 -38.57 4.09 17.35
CA VAL A 236 -37.31 4.28 18.08
C VAL A 236 -36.12 4.07 17.16
N SER A 237 -36.15 3.04 16.31
CA SER A 237 -35.11 2.79 15.31
C SER A 237 -34.99 3.92 14.30
N SER A 238 -36.11 4.40 13.74
CA SER A 238 -36.08 5.54 12.81
C SER A 238 -35.60 6.84 13.45
N VAL A 239 -35.88 7.07 14.73
CA VAL A 239 -35.37 8.23 15.46
C VAL A 239 -33.89 8.06 15.73
N LEU A 240 -33.45 6.87 16.12
CA LEU A 240 -32.07 6.57 16.43
C LEU A 240 -31.19 6.65 15.18
N SER A 241 -31.60 6.06 14.04
CA SER A 241 -30.85 6.15 12.78
C SER A 241 -30.69 7.59 12.26
N LYS A 242 -31.67 8.47 12.50
CA LYS A 242 -31.61 9.89 12.11
C LYS A 242 -30.79 10.77 13.06
N ASN A 243 -30.69 10.38 14.33
CA ASN A 243 -30.04 11.19 15.36
C ASN A 243 -28.70 10.64 15.82
N ILE A 244 -28.34 9.40 15.49
CA ILE A 244 -26.98 8.89 15.65
C ILE A 244 -26.09 9.71 14.74
N GLN A 245 -25.35 10.66 15.32
CA GLN A 245 -24.17 11.21 14.68
C GLN A 245 -23.03 10.24 14.95
N THR A 246 -22.33 9.81 13.90
CA THR A 246 -21.20 8.88 13.99
C THR A 246 -20.14 9.35 15.00
N SER A 247 -20.04 10.67 15.20
CA SER A 247 -19.19 11.36 16.17
C SER A 247 -19.49 11.04 17.65
N GLU A 248 -20.72 10.68 18.02
CA GLU A 248 -21.10 10.36 19.40
C GLU A 248 -20.75 8.92 19.80
N PHE A 249 -20.76 7.99 18.84
CA PHE A 249 -20.47 6.57 19.09
C PHE A 249 -19.02 6.20 18.79
N ILE A 250 -18.39 6.88 17.84
CA ILE A 250 -17.02 6.60 17.40
C ILE A 250 -16.16 7.82 17.71
N ASN A 251 -15.39 7.74 18.80
CA ASN A 251 -14.38 8.75 19.10
C ASN A 251 -13.10 8.44 18.30
N PRO A 252 -12.71 9.27 17.31
CA PRO A 252 -11.53 9.03 16.48
C PRO A 252 -10.24 8.92 17.29
N GLU A 253 -10.15 9.63 18.42
CA GLU A 253 -9.00 9.58 19.33
C GLU A 253 -8.86 8.22 20.00
N ASN A 254 -9.97 7.57 20.33
CA ASN A 254 -9.94 6.24 20.94
C ASN A 254 -9.53 5.18 19.93
N ILE A 255 -10.01 5.26 18.68
CA ILE A 255 -9.57 4.38 17.59
C ILE A 255 -8.08 4.59 17.34
N ARG A 256 -7.65 5.85 17.20
CA ARG A 256 -6.24 6.19 16.99
C ARG A 256 -5.35 5.60 18.09
N LYS A 257 -5.74 5.71 19.37
CA LYS A 257 -5.02 5.09 20.49
C LYS A 257 -4.98 3.57 20.44
N GLN A 258 -6.08 2.90 20.13
CA GLN A 258 -6.11 1.44 20.00
C GLN A 258 -5.22 0.95 18.85
N VAL A 259 -5.25 1.66 17.73
CA VAL A 259 -4.39 1.38 16.56
C VAL A 259 -2.93 1.67 16.89
N ASP A 260 -2.64 2.76 17.63
CA ASP A 260 -1.31 3.09 18.11
C ASP A 260 -0.71 1.97 18.98
N GLU A 261 -1.49 1.42 19.91
CA GLU A 261 -1.11 0.29 20.75
C GLU A 261 -0.89 -0.99 19.92
N LEU A 262 -1.83 -1.32 19.03
CA LEU A 262 -1.73 -2.48 18.14
C LEU A 262 -0.50 -2.40 17.23
N LEU A 263 -0.27 -1.22 16.62
CA LEU A 263 0.91 -0.96 15.80
C LEU A 263 2.19 -1.06 16.62
N SER A 264 2.21 -0.58 17.87
CA SER A 264 3.37 -0.70 18.75
C SER A 264 3.74 -2.16 18.96
N VAL A 265 2.79 -3.01 19.34
CA VAL A 265 3.01 -4.46 19.52
C VAL A 265 3.50 -5.10 18.20
N LYS A 266 2.86 -4.77 17.08
CA LYS A 266 3.21 -5.39 15.79
C LYS A 266 4.56 -4.94 15.24
N LEU A 267 4.94 -3.69 15.47
CA LEU A 267 6.23 -3.13 15.08
C LEU A 267 7.35 -3.55 16.04
N GLU A 268 7.04 -3.87 17.30
CA GLU A 268 7.98 -4.51 18.21
C GLU A 268 8.36 -5.92 17.74
N GLU A 269 7.41 -6.68 17.18
CA GLU A 269 7.68 -7.96 16.50
C GLU A 269 8.47 -7.82 15.19
N MET A 270 8.61 -6.60 14.65
CA MET A 270 9.44 -6.36 13.47
C MET A 270 10.93 -6.41 13.83
N THR A 271 11.51 -7.58 13.61
CA THR A 271 12.96 -7.78 13.67
C THR A 271 13.69 -6.89 12.66
N ALA A 272 14.96 -6.56 12.96
CA ALA A 272 15.83 -5.78 12.09
C ALA A 272 15.90 -6.33 10.64
N THR A 273 15.77 -7.65 10.47
CA THR A 273 15.73 -8.29 9.15
C THR A 273 14.51 -7.90 8.32
N ARG A 274 13.33 -7.79 8.95
CA ARG A 274 12.09 -7.38 8.26
C ARG A 274 12.13 -5.91 7.86
N VAL A 275 12.62 -5.05 8.75
CA VAL A 275 12.81 -3.62 8.46
C VAL A 275 13.83 -3.40 7.35
N LYS A 276 14.96 -4.12 7.40
CA LYS A 276 15.96 -4.12 6.32
C LYS A 276 15.30 -4.47 4.99
N ALA A 277 14.55 -5.57 4.93
CA ALA A 277 13.90 -6.03 3.71
C ALA A 277 12.87 -5.02 3.15
N LEU A 278 12.11 -4.35 4.02
CA LEU A 278 11.18 -3.29 3.62
C LEU A 278 11.92 -2.13 2.96
N VAL A 279 12.92 -1.56 3.64
CA VAL A 279 13.68 -0.42 3.12
C VAL A 279 14.44 -0.83 1.87
N GLU A 280 15.08 -1.99 1.89
CA GLU A 280 15.80 -2.54 0.74
C GLU A 280 14.90 -2.66 -0.50
N HIS A 281 13.66 -3.11 -0.33
CA HIS A 281 12.69 -3.17 -1.43
C HIS A 281 12.39 -1.78 -2.02
N MET A 282 12.26 -0.76 -1.18
CA MET A 282 11.92 0.60 -1.63
C MET A 282 13.09 1.30 -2.34
N ILE A 283 14.30 1.23 -1.78
CA ILE A 283 15.40 2.10 -2.24
C ILE A 283 16.44 1.37 -3.09
N ARG A 284 16.61 0.05 -2.96
CA ARG A 284 17.78 -0.64 -3.55
C ARG A 284 17.82 -0.57 -5.09
N LYS A 285 16.65 -0.51 -5.75
CA LYS A 285 16.56 -0.28 -7.22
C LYS A 285 17.23 1.03 -7.63
N HIS A 286 17.03 2.09 -6.85
CA HIS A 286 17.62 3.40 -7.12
C HIS A 286 19.11 3.45 -6.73
N LEU A 287 19.52 2.72 -5.69
CA LEU A 287 20.93 2.64 -5.29
C LEU A 287 21.79 1.86 -6.31
N GLY A 288 21.23 0.93 -7.08
CA GLY A 288 21.96 0.24 -8.15
C GLY A 288 22.44 1.20 -9.24
N TRP A 289 21.63 2.19 -9.61
CA TRP A 289 22.00 3.23 -10.57
C TRP A 289 23.14 4.12 -10.07
N LEU A 290 23.22 4.36 -8.75
CA LEU A 290 24.31 5.11 -8.14
C LEU A 290 25.67 4.49 -8.50
N VAL A 291 25.76 3.16 -8.59
CA VAL A 291 27.00 2.43 -8.96
C VAL A 291 27.36 2.65 -10.41
N VAL A 292 26.36 2.62 -11.31
CA VAL A 292 26.56 2.92 -12.73
C VAL A 292 27.04 4.35 -12.92
N TRP A 293 26.43 5.30 -12.24
CA TRP A 293 26.88 6.69 -12.26
C TRP A 293 28.28 6.86 -11.68
N GLY A 294 28.63 6.11 -10.62
CA GLY A 294 30.00 6.06 -10.10
C GLY A 294 31.02 5.62 -11.16
N ASN A 295 30.67 4.63 -11.97
CA ASN A 295 31.49 4.20 -13.11
C ASN A 295 31.60 5.31 -14.19
N VAL A 296 30.49 5.95 -14.54
CA VAL A 296 30.44 7.01 -15.56
C VAL A 296 31.23 8.25 -15.15
N PHE A 297 31.02 8.75 -13.93
CA PHE A 297 31.76 9.91 -13.41
C PHE A 297 33.24 9.60 -13.20
N GLY A 298 33.56 8.39 -12.71
CA GLY A 298 34.94 7.93 -12.62
C GLY A 298 35.61 7.92 -13.99
N ALA A 299 34.95 7.35 -15.01
CA ALA A 299 35.44 7.35 -16.38
C ALA A 299 35.68 8.76 -16.93
N LEU A 300 34.73 9.68 -16.71
CA LEU A 300 34.83 11.07 -17.15
C LEU A 300 36.02 11.78 -16.49
N ILE A 301 36.21 11.62 -15.18
CA ILE A 301 37.38 12.15 -14.47
C ILE A 301 38.68 11.55 -15.03
N GLY A 302 38.68 10.25 -15.34
CA GLY A 302 39.82 9.58 -15.98
C GLY A 302 40.19 10.22 -17.34
N ILE A 303 39.19 10.54 -18.17
CA ILE A 303 39.41 11.25 -19.45
C ILE A 303 40.02 12.62 -19.19
N ILE A 304 39.43 13.42 -18.29
CA ILE A 304 39.90 14.77 -17.99
C ILE A 304 41.35 14.74 -17.50
N CYS A 305 41.67 13.89 -16.52
CA CYS A 305 43.03 13.76 -15.99
C CYS A 305 44.05 13.42 -17.07
N GLU A 306 43.72 12.48 -17.96
CA GLU A 306 44.64 12.04 -18.99
C GLU A 306 44.80 13.07 -20.11
N VAL A 307 43.70 13.71 -20.53
CA VAL A 307 43.74 14.83 -21.50
C VAL A 307 44.58 15.98 -20.94
N SER A 308 44.40 16.36 -19.68
CA SER A 308 45.24 17.38 -19.03
C SER A 308 46.72 16.98 -18.95
N SER A 309 47.03 15.68 -18.83
CA SER A 309 48.41 15.19 -18.89
C SER A 309 49.03 15.27 -20.29
N VAL A 310 48.24 15.35 -21.36
CA VAL A 310 48.74 15.49 -22.74
C VAL A 310 49.06 16.94 -23.09
N PHE A 311 48.37 17.90 -22.48
CA PHE A 311 48.61 19.35 -22.68
C PHE A 311 49.80 19.91 -21.88
N LYS A 312 50.44 19.08 -21.04
CA LYS A 312 51.55 19.47 -20.16
C LYS A 312 52.86 18.84 -20.63
#